data_AF-A0A921SWC7-F1
#
_entry.id   AF-A0A921SWC7-F1
#
_cell.length_a   1.000
_cell.length_b   1.000
_cell.length_c   1.000
_cell.angle_alpha   90.00
_cell.angle_beta   90.00
_cell.angle_gamma   90.00
#
_symmetry.space_group_name_H-M   'P 1'
#
loop_
_entity.id
_entity.type
_entity.pdbx_description
1 polymer ?
#
loop_
_entity_poly.entity_id
_entity_poly.type
_entity_poly.pdbx_seq_one_letter_code
_entity_poly.pdbx_strand_id
1 'polypeptide(L)'
;GIDAAAMVVTNDVGQLLAYDTVDGTNLWTLPLTSPDAEVAGSLAQGTAVVRDSLERQTPLTPRGAERLRVLDAASGEVTVDTEVAERIEAAHPLGGGRALVTVDGQALLLGT
;
A
#
# COMPACT_ATOMS: atom_id res chain seq x y z
N GLY A 1 5.69 -7.67 0.28
CA GLY A 1 5.12 -9.04 0.20
C GLY A 1 5.54 -9.70 -1.10
N ILE A 2 5.26 -10.99 -1.25
CA ILE A 2 5.57 -11.77 -2.45
C ILE A 2 4.38 -12.65 -2.81
N ASP A 3 4.04 -12.73 -4.10
CA ASP A 3 3.12 -13.73 -4.64
C ASP A 3 3.77 -14.47 -5.82
N ALA A 4 2.99 -15.17 -6.65
CA ALA A 4 3.51 -15.96 -7.75
C ALA A 4 4.01 -15.13 -8.95
N ALA A 5 3.64 -13.85 -9.03
CA ALA A 5 3.97 -12.98 -10.16
C ALA A 5 4.93 -11.85 -9.76
N ALA A 6 4.79 -11.30 -8.56
CA ALA A 6 5.56 -10.14 -8.14
C ALA A 6 6.03 -10.21 -6.67
N MET A 7 7.16 -9.57 -6.42
CA MET A 7 7.65 -9.22 -5.09
C MET A 7 7.62 -7.71 -4.95
N VAL A 8 6.84 -7.21 -3.99
CA VAL A 8 6.73 -5.77 -3.69
C VAL A 8 7.43 -5.48 -2.35
N VAL A 9 8.40 -4.58 -2.35
CA VAL A 9 9.23 -4.24 -1.19
C VAL A 9 9.44 -2.75 -1.08
N THR A 10 9.80 -2.28 0.12
CA THR A 10 10.31 -0.92 0.32
C THR A 10 11.82 -0.95 0.51
N ASN A 11 12.50 0.16 0.22
CA ASN A 11 13.92 0.33 0.50
C ASN A 11 14.20 1.52 1.42
N ASP A 12 15.44 1.62 1.90
CA ASP A 12 15.89 2.62 2.88
C ASP A 12 15.97 4.06 2.32
N VAL A 13 15.72 4.25 1.01
CA VAL A 13 15.70 5.56 0.37
C VAL A 13 14.27 6.06 0.08
N GLY A 14 13.26 5.41 0.66
CA GLY A 14 11.88 5.88 0.55
C GLY A 14 11.18 5.47 -0.74
N GLN A 15 11.50 4.31 -1.29
CA GLN A 15 10.87 3.81 -2.51
C GLN A 15 10.13 2.51 -2.26
N LEU A 16 9.02 2.34 -2.99
CA LEU A 16 8.31 1.09 -3.18
C LEU A 16 8.73 0.51 -4.52
N LEU A 17 9.18 -0.74 -4.55
CA LEU A 17 9.68 -1.40 -5.74
C LEU A 17 8.92 -2.70 -5.95
N ALA A 18 8.67 -3.03 -7.21
CA ALA A 18 8.24 -4.37 -7.60
C ALA A 18 9.29 -5.06 -8.47
N TYR A 19 9.41 -6.35 -8.25
CA TYR A 19 10.24 -7.24 -9.03
C TYR A 19 9.40 -8.41 -9.53
N ASP A 20 9.66 -8.83 -10.77
CA ASP A 20 9.16 -10.10 -11.29
C ASP A 20 9.78 -11.25 -10.49
N THR A 21 8.96 -12.19 -10.03
CA THR A 21 9.44 -13.30 -9.18
C THR A 21 10.12 -14.41 -9.96
N VAL A 22 9.98 -14.45 -11.28
CA VAL A 22 10.58 -15.45 -12.17
C VAL A 22 12.05 -15.11 -12.43
N ASP A 23 12.35 -13.87 -12.77
CA ASP A 23 13.69 -13.47 -13.22
C ASP A 23 14.32 -12.31 -12.41
N GLY A 24 13.58 -11.71 -11.47
CA GLY A 24 14.07 -10.62 -10.64
C GLY A 24 14.11 -9.27 -11.35
N THR A 25 13.54 -9.14 -12.54
CA THR A 25 13.47 -7.86 -13.27
C THR A 25 12.67 -6.84 -12.48
N ASN A 26 13.18 -5.61 -12.35
CA ASN A 26 12.38 -4.52 -11.77
C ASN A 26 11.22 -4.18 -12.71
N LEU A 27 9.99 -4.30 -12.19
CA LEU A 27 8.78 -3.98 -12.93
C LEU A 27 8.50 -2.48 -12.88
N TRP A 28 8.58 -1.90 -11.67
CA TRP A 28 8.33 -0.49 -11.43
C TRP A 28 8.95 -0.02 -10.11
N THR A 29 9.03 1.29 -9.97
CA THR A 29 9.46 2.00 -8.77
C THR A 29 8.54 3.19 -8.52
N LEU A 30 8.03 3.31 -7.30
CA LEU A 30 7.16 4.40 -6.86
C LEU A 30 7.74 5.07 -5.60
N PRO A 31 7.52 6.37 -5.40
CA PRO A 31 7.92 7.04 -4.17
C PRO A 31 7.02 6.62 -2.99
N LEU A 32 7.61 6.54 -1.79
CA LEU A 32 6.88 6.62 -0.53
C LEU A 32 6.66 8.09 -0.15
N THR A 33 5.76 8.34 0.81
CA THR A 33 5.48 9.70 1.29
C THR A 33 6.69 10.31 2.01
N SER A 34 7.50 9.49 2.67
CA SER A 34 8.76 9.88 3.33
C SER A 34 9.76 8.71 3.31
N PRO A 35 11.09 8.97 3.27
CA PRO A 35 12.11 7.94 3.43
C PRO A 35 12.05 7.20 4.77
N ASP A 36 11.63 7.90 5.81
CA ASP A 36 11.54 7.37 7.18
C ASP A 36 10.13 6.84 7.50
N ALA A 37 9.24 6.76 6.50
CA ALA A 37 7.89 6.28 6.70
C ALA A 37 7.89 4.83 7.17
N GLU A 38 7.28 4.56 8.32
CA GLU A 38 6.98 3.19 8.72
C GLU A 38 5.91 2.63 7.78
N VAL A 39 6.34 1.77 6.85
CA VAL A 39 5.46 1.16 5.84
C VAL A 39 5.08 -0.24 6.27
N ALA A 40 3.78 -0.52 6.25
CA ALA A 40 3.27 -1.88 6.29
C ALA A 40 2.54 -2.20 4.99
N GLY A 41 2.60 -3.46 4.56
CA GLY A 41 1.90 -3.84 3.34
C GLY A 41 1.72 -5.34 3.20
N SER A 42 0.75 -5.69 2.37
CA SER A 42 0.39 -7.06 2.02
C SER A 42 0.22 -7.17 0.50
N LEU A 43 0.49 -8.36 -0.04
CA LEU A 43 0.37 -8.64 -1.47
C LEU A 43 -0.39 -9.97 -1.61
N ALA A 44 -1.45 -9.95 -2.41
CA ALA A 44 -2.17 -11.15 -2.80
C ALA A 44 -2.89 -10.95 -4.14
N GLN A 45 -2.89 -11.99 -4.98
CA GLN A 45 -3.65 -12.00 -6.23
C GLN A 45 -3.31 -10.82 -7.16
N GLY A 46 -2.02 -10.47 -7.26
CA GLY A 46 -1.57 -9.36 -8.10
C GLY A 46 -1.96 -7.98 -7.58
N THR A 47 -2.49 -7.87 -6.36
CA THR A 47 -2.83 -6.59 -5.73
C THR A 47 -2.01 -6.40 -4.48
N ALA A 48 -1.29 -5.28 -4.38
CA ALA A 48 -0.61 -4.88 -3.17
C ALA A 48 -1.37 -3.75 -2.48
N VAL A 49 -1.46 -3.86 -1.16
CA VAL A 49 -1.98 -2.83 -0.29
C VAL A 49 -0.84 -2.32 0.56
N VAL A 50 -0.60 -1.01 0.49
CA VAL A 50 0.50 -0.33 1.17
C VAL A 50 -0.08 0.74 2.06
N ARG A 51 0.36 0.77 3.31
CA ARG A 51 0.00 1.81 4.28
C ARG A 51 1.25 2.43 4.86
N ASP A 52 1.25 3.75 4.95
CA ASP A 52 2.31 4.52 5.56
C ASP A 52 1.73 5.60 6.47
N SER A 53 2.40 5.84 7.60
CA SER A 53 1.95 6.85 8.57
C SER A 53 2.07 8.25 7.97
N LEU A 54 1.03 9.07 8.13
CA LEU A 54 1.09 10.47 7.72
C LEU A 54 1.72 11.31 8.82
N GLU A 55 2.79 12.02 8.48
CA GLU A 55 3.33 13.06 9.35
C GLU A 55 2.31 14.19 9.51
N ARG A 56 2.24 14.74 10.72
CA ARG A 56 1.34 15.85 11.02
C ARG A 56 1.86 17.13 10.35
N GLN A 57 1.37 17.42 9.15
CA GLN A 57 1.72 18.64 8.44
C GLN A 57 0.83 19.84 8.82
N THR A 58 -0.39 19.61 9.31
CA THR A 58 -1.30 20.67 9.72
C THR A 58 -1.88 20.45 11.12
N PRO A 59 -2.35 21.51 11.81
CA PRO A 59 -2.94 21.37 13.15
C PRO A 59 -4.11 20.39 13.22
N LEU A 60 -4.83 20.17 12.12
CA LEU A 60 -6.02 19.31 12.07
C LEU A 60 -5.76 17.88 11.58
N THR A 61 -4.53 17.53 11.16
CA THR A 61 -4.22 16.13 10.82
C THR A 61 -4.43 15.25 12.07
N PRO A 62 -5.35 14.27 12.02
CA PRO A 62 -5.64 13.40 13.16
C PRO A 62 -4.40 12.64 13.64
N ARG A 63 -4.38 12.29 14.92
CA ARG A 63 -3.32 11.42 15.44
C ARG A 63 -3.54 10.01 14.90
N GLY A 64 -2.53 9.46 14.25
CA GLY A 64 -2.61 8.12 13.65
C GLY A 64 -3.26 8.09 12.28
N ALA A 65 -3.33 9.24 11.59
CA ALA A 65 -3.72 9.27 10.20
C ALA A 65 -2.73 8.45 9.35
N GLU A 66 -3.25 7.66 8.43
CA GLU A 66 -2.49 6.76 7.57
C GLU A 66 -2.84 7.06 6.11
N ARG A 67 -1.86 6.98 5.21
CA ARG A 67 -2.11 6.92 3.79
C ARG A 67 -2.29 5.46 3.40
N LEU A 68 -3.35 5.17 2.65
CA LEU A 68 -3.62 3.86 2.10
C LEU A 68 -3.53 3.90 0.58
N ARG A 69 -2.71 3.01 0.02
CA ARG A 69 -2.60 2.79 -1.42
C ARG A 69 -2.96 1.36 -1.77
N VAL A 70 -3.84 1.18 -2.76
CA VAL A 70 -4.13 -0.11 -3.40
C VAL A 70 -3.59 -0.03 -4.82
N LEU A 71 -2.77 -1.01 -5.19
CA LEU A 71 -2.02 -0.95 -6.43
C LEU A 71 -1.91 -2.32 -7.11
N ASP A 72 -1.95 -2.29 -8.43
CA ASP A 72 -1.67 -3.46 -9.26
C ASP A 72 -0.17 -3.78 -9.19
N ALA A 73 0.15 -5.01 -8.81
CA ALA A 73 1.52 -5.41 -8.56
C ALA A 73 2.35 -5.57 -9.84
N ALA A 74 1.70 -5.79 -10.99
CA ALA A 74 2.40 -5.98 -12.27
C ALA A 74 2.74 -4.63 -12.92
N SER A 75 1.81 -3.67 -12.90
CA SER A 75 1.97 -2.38 -13.57
C SER A 75 2.42 -1.25 -12.64
N GLY A 76 2.15 -1.37 -11.34
CA GLY A 76 2.33 -0.27 -10.38
C GLY A 76 1.21 0.76 -10.44
N GLU A 77 0.14 0.49 -11.19
CA GLU A 77 -1.02 1.37 -11.26
C GLU A 77 -1.70 1.47 -9.88
N VAL A 78 -1.86 2.70 -9.40
CA VAL A 78 -2.53 2.99 -8.14
C VAL A 78 -4.02 3.17 -8.41
N THR A 79 -4.83 2.21 -7.94
CA THR A 79 -6.29 2.20 -8.12
C THR A 79 -7.01 2.94 -6.99
N VAL A 80 -6.39 2.99 -5.81
CA VAL A 80 -6.87 3.76 -4.66
C VAL A 80 -5.68 4.45 -4.02
N ASP A 81 -5.84 5.74 -3.76
CA ASP A 81 -4.89 6.55 -2.99
C ASP A 81 -5.70 7.48 -2.09
N THR A 82 -5.67 7.24 -0.78
CA THR A 82 -6.51 7.98 0.16
C THR A 82 -5.86 8.16 1.52
N GLU A 83 -6.25 9.22 2.21
CA GLU A 83 -5.88 9.46 3.60
C GLU A 83 -7.02 8.95 4.50
N VAL A 84 -6.66 8.12 5.47
CA VAL A 84 -7.58 7.60 6.48
C VAL A 84 -7.26 8.31 7.79
N ALA A 85 -8.28 8.97 8.36
CA ALA A 85 -8.14 9.73 9.60
C ALA A 85 -7.95 8.80 10.81
N GLU A 86 -8.58 7.64 10.77
CA GLU A 86 -8.51 6.60 11.76
C GLU A 86 -7.44 5.56 11.41
N ARG A 87 -6.98 4.83 12.44
CA ARG A 87 -6.04 3.74 12.26
C ARG A 87 -6.68 2.60 11.46
N ILE A 88 -5.92 2.07 10.49
CA ILE A 88 -6.31 0.88 9.75
C ILE A 88 -5.99 -0.36 10.60
N GLU A 89 -7.02 -1.10 11.00
CA GLU A 89 -6.87 -2.30 11.83
C GLU A 89 -6.37 -3.48 10.99
N ALA A 90 -6.95 -3.66 9.81
CA ALA A 90 -6.62 -4.73 8.88
C ALA A 90 -6.77 -4.26 7.43
N ALA A 91 -5.93 -4.80 6.55
CA ALA A 91 -6.00 -4.57 5.12
C ALA A 91 -5.68 -5.86 4.36
N HIS A 92 -6.66 -6.35 3.61
CA HIS A 92 -6.59 -7.60 2.86
C HIS A 92 -6.69 -7.32 1.36
N PRO A 93 -5.61 -7.52 0.59
CA PRO A 93 -5.64 -7.39 -0.86
C PRO A 93 -6.55 -8.45 -1.48
N LEU A 94 -7.29 -8.06 -2.51
CA LEU A 94 -8.18 -8.90 -3.29
C LEU A 94 -7.82 -8.76 -4.77
N GLY A 95 -8.12 -9.78 -5.57
CA GLY A 95 -7.86 -9.73 -7.01
C GLY A 95 -8.59 -8.58 -7.72
N GLY A 96 -7.92 -7.99 -8.70
CA GLY A 96 -8.43 -6.91 -9.55
C GLY A 96 -8.27 -5.52 -8.95
N GLY A 97 -7.19 -5.24 -8.20
CA GLY A 97 -6.93 -3.90 -7.68
C GLY A 97 -7.87 -3.50 -6.53
N ARG A 98 -8.36 -4.48 -5.77
CA ARG A 98 -9.33 -4.26 -4.68
C ARG A 98 -8.73 -4.61 -3.33
N ALA A 99 -9.30 -4.04 -2.27
CA ALA A 99 -8.90 -4.36 -0.91
C ALA A 99 -10.11 -4.34 0.03
N LEU A 100 -10.13 -5.29 0.97
CA LEU A 100 -11.01 -5.23 2.13
C LEU A 100 -10.23 -4.59 3.28
N VAL A 101 -10.73 -3.47 3.78
CA VAL A 101 -10.06 -2.65 4.80
C VAL A 101 -10.97 -2.54 6.01
N THR A 102 -10.41 -2.75 7.20
CA THR A 102 -11.13 -2.58 8.46
C THR A 102 -10.65 -1.30 9.15
N VAL A 103 -11.60 -0.41 9.42
CA VAL A 103 -11.39 0.88 10.09
C VAL A 103 -12.49 1.06 11.14
N ASP A 104 -12.12 1.30 12.39
CA ASP A 104 -13.05 1.45 13.53
C ASP A 104 -14.10 0.32 13.59
N GLY A 105 -13.63 -0.92 13.43
CA GLY A 105 -14.50 -2.11 13.37
C GLY A 105 -15.41 -2.23 12.14
N GLN A 106 -15.40 -1.29 11.20
CA GLN A 106 -16.16 -1.34 9.95
C GLN A 106 -15.32 -1.90 8.81
N ALA A 107 -15.88 -2.85 8.05
CA ALA A 107 -15.24 -3.40 6.86
C ALA A 107 -15.70 -2.65 5.60
N LEU A 108 -14.75 -2.09 4.85
CA LEU A 108 -14.95 -1.33 3.63
C LEU A 108 -14.26 -2.04 2.45
N LEU A 109 -14.98 -2.19 1.34
CA LEU A 109 -14.40 -2.66 0.09
C LEU A 109 -13.95 -1.45 -0.72
N LEU A 110 -12.66 -1.39 -1.07
CA LEU A 110 -12.06 -0.35 -1.88
C LEU A 110 -11.59 -0.92 -3.23
N GLY A 111 -11.49 -0.04 -4.23
CA GLY A 111 -11.14 -0.38 -5.62
C GLY A 111 -12.37 -0.62 -6.50
N THR A 112 -12.16 -0.69 -7.82
CA THR A 112 -13.20 -0.86 -8.84
C THR A 112 -13.00 -2.14 -9.62
#